data_AF-A0A1X0SEA2-F1
#
_entry.id   AF-A0A1X0SEA2-F1
#
_cell.length_a   1.000
_cell.length_b   1.000
_cell.length_c   1.000
_cell.angle_alpha   90.00
_cell.angle_beta   90.00
_cell.angle_gamma   90.00
#
_symmetry.space_group_name_H-M   'P 1'
#
loop_
_entity.id
_entity.type
_entity.pdbx_description
1 polymer ?
#
loop_
_entity_poly.entity_id
_entity_poly.type
_entity_poly.pdbx_seq_one_letter_code
_entity_poly.pdbx_strand_id
1 'polypeptide(L)'
;VESVIYLDDTVFFVTQVDAFLRNESSLDPCAINTYTMTYPGTPVAKILQKSFKKTTWQELVIMYKRVELLVSEGIYGHISGGGFKSFLGANIKLTKLIDTETPGKIYLLQSMLSAVFCEERLLQNYARPAANYKWGFRSTRFSAKGFKTVNPLYTGNNS
;
A
#
# COMPACT_ATOMS: atom_id res chain seq x y z
N VAL A 1 9.62 -5.23 -8.13
CA VAL A 1 9.15 -5.76 -6.86
C VAL A 1 10.23 -5.43 -5.86
N GLU A 2 10.00 -4.43 -5.04
CA GLU A 2 11.03 -3.98 -4.10
C GLU A 2 10.97 -4.74 -2.78
N SER A 3 9.80 -5.29 -2.45
CA SER A 3 9.62 -6.17 -1.31
C SER A 3 8.63 -7.29 -1.60
N VAL A 4 8.81 -8.39 -0.88
CA VAL A 4 7.89 -9.52 -0.87
C VAL A 4 7.29 -9.65 0.52
N ILE A 5 5.97 -9.72 0.60
CA ILE A 5 5.24 -9.92 1.86
C ILE A 5 4.58 -11.29 1.81
N TYR A 6 4.80 -12.09 2.84
CA TYR A 6 4.16 -13.37 3.04
C TYR A 6 3.16 -13.28 4.19
N LEU A 7 1.91 -13.62 3.90
CA LEU A 7 0.79 -13.65 4.82
C LEU A 7 0.05 -14.98 4.61
N ASP A 8 0.26 -15.92 5.53
CA ASP A 8 -0.23 -17.29 5.40
C ASP A 8 0.19 -17.93 4.05
N ASP A 9 -0.74 -18.45 3.24
CA ASP A 9 -0.48 -18.99 1.89
C ASP A 9 -0.43 -17.91 0.80
N THR A 10 -0.62 -16.63 1.15
CA THR A 10 -0.66 -15.53 0.18
C THR A 10 0.68 -14.80 0.14
N VAL A 11 1.20 -14.62 -1.08
CA VAL A 11 2.41 -13.82 -1.33
C VAL A 11 2.04 -12.55 -2.08
N PHE A 12 2.65 -11.44 -1.68
CA PHE A 12 2.51 -10.13 -2.32
C PHE A 12 3.88 -9.65 -2.77
N PHE A 13 3.98 -9.29 -4.05
CA PHE A 13 5.11 -8.64 -4.67
C PHE A 13 4.80 -7.15 -4.79
N VAL A 14 5.38 -6.35 -3.91
CA VAL A 14 5.09 -4.92 -3.79
C VAL A 14 5.90 -4.10 -4.80
N THR A 15 5.23 -3.18 -5.52
CA THR A 15 5.87 -2.29 -6.49
C THR A 15 5.63 -0.80 -6.18
N GLN A 16 4.58 -0.47 -5.43
CA GLN A 16 4.31 0.87 -4.94
C GLN A 16 3.74 0.85 -3.52
N VAL A 17 4.11 1.85 -2.73
CA VAL A 17 3.49 2.17 -1.45
C VAL A 17 3.19 3.66 -1.33
N ASP A 18 2.15 3.99 -0.59
CA ASP A 18 1.78 5.35 -0.21
C ASP A 18 1.92 5.51 1.31
N ALA A 19 2.69 6.48 1.77
CA ALA A 19 2.93 6.70 3.19
C ALA A 19 1.90 7.65 3.81
N PHE A 20 1.54 7.34 5.05
CA PHE A 20 0.61 8.09 5.89
C PHE A 20 1.15 8.17 7.31
N LEU A 21 0.84 9.27 8.00
CA LEU A 21 1.18 9.44 9.40
C LEU A 21 -0.04 9.18 10.29
N ARG A 22 0.05 8.13 11.12
CA ARG A 22 -1.02 7.74 12.04
C ARG A 22 -1.22 8.76 13.15
N ASN A 23 -2.49 8.96 13.50
CA ASN A 23 -2.94 9.86 14.56
C ASN A 23 -2.44 11.31 14.37
N GLU A 24 -2.34 11.75 13.12
CA GLU A 24 -2.04 13.14 12.75
C GLU A 24 -3.14 13.66 11.83
N SER A 25 -4.34 13.90 12.36
CA SER A 25 -5.53 14.25 11.56
C SER A 25 -5.40 15.58 10.80
N SER A 26 -4.48 16.44 11.22
CA SER A 26 -4.13 17.68 10.52
C SER A 26 -3.44 17.41 9.16
N LEU A 27 -2.63 16.35 9.09
CA LEU A 27 -1.92 15.93 7.87
C LEU A 27 -2.65 14.81 7.13
N ASP A 28 -3.12 13.80 7.87
CA ASP A 28 -3.65 12.54 7.37
C ASP A 28 -4.92 12.12 8.12
N PRO A 29 -6.07 12.76 7.82
CA PRO A 29 -7.37 12.33 8.35
C PRO A 29 -7.81 10.95 7.83
N CYS A 30 -7.21 10.51 6.72
CA CYS A 30 -7.49 9.24 6.06
C CYS A 30 -6.55 8.11 6.52
N ALA A 31 -5.48 8.44 7.28
CA ALA A 31 -4.70 7.41 7.95
C ALA A 31 -5.63 6.60 8.85
N ILE A 32 -5.30 5.33 9.05
CA ILE A 32 -6.14 4.48 9.89
C ILE A 32 -6.23 5.13 11.27
N ASN A 33 -7.47 5.34 11.72
CA ASN A 33 -7.71 5.73 13.09
C ASN A 33 -7.30 4.54 13.98
N THR A 34 -6.17 4.71 14.65
CA THR A 34 -5.47 3.62 15.32
C THR A 34 -5.33 3.88 16.82
N TYR A 35 -6.25 4.65 17.42
CA TYR A 35 -6.25 4.84 18.88
C TYR A 35 -6.19 3.51 19.65
N THR A 36 -6.71 2.42 19.06
CA THR A 36 -6.69 1.07 19.65
C THR A 36 -5.53 0.18 19.18
N MET A 37 -4.72 0.60 18.20
CA MET A 37 -3.63 -0.23 17.67
C MET A 37 -2.28 0.26 18.18
N THR A 38 -1.49 -0.67 18.71
CA THR A 38 -0.11 -0.39 19.14
C THR A 38 0.76 0.08 17.97
N TYR A 39 1.80 0.86 18.28
CA TYR A 39 2.83 1.25 17.33
C TYR A 39 3.94 0.21 17.34
N PRO A 40 4.08 -0.63 16.30
CA PRO A 40 5.05 -1.70 16.33
C PRO A 40 6.47 -1.14 16.24
N GLY A 41 7.37 -1.69 17.06
CA GLY A 41 8.80 -1.33 17.08
C GLY A 41 9.59 -1.85 15.87
N THR A 42 9.01 -2.77 15.11
CA THR A 42 9.52 -3.34 13.86
C THR A 42 8.45 -3.28 12.77
N PRO A 43 8.81 -3.29 11.48
CA PRO A 43 7.82 -3.29 10.40
C PRO A 43 6.91 -4.53 10.45
N VAL A 44 5.60 -4.33 10.38
CA VAL A 44 4.58 -5.38 10.42
C VAL A 44 3.61 -5.22 9.25
N ALA A 45 3.43 -6.26 8.45
CA ALA A 45 2.43 -6.27 7.39
C ALA A 45 1.10 -6.84 7.88
N LYS A 46 -0.02 -6.22 7.50
CA LYS A 46 -1.38 -6.67 7.81
C LYS A 46 -2.34 -6.43 6.66
N ILE A 47 -3.34 -7.30 6.54
CA ILE A 47 -4.56 -7.00 5.79
C ILE A 47 -5.54 -6.34 6.72
N LEU A 48 -6.13 -5.24 6.27
CA LEU A 48 -7.17 -4.53 6.99
C LEU A 48 -8.44 -4.51 6.16
N GLN A 49 -9.56 -4.84 6.79
CA GLN A 49 -10.87 -4.67 6.19
C GLN A 49 -11.40 -3.27 6.51
N LYS A 50 -11.61 -2.46 5.49
CA LYS A 50 -12.28 -1.17 5.60
C LYS A 50 -13.71 -1.26 5.07
N SER A 51 -14.57 -0.40 5.59
CA SER A 51 -15.96 -0.31 5.14
C SER A 51 -16.41 1.15 5.06
N PHE A 52 -17.15 1.48 4.01
CA PHE A 52 -17.79 2.78 3.83
C PHE A 52 -19.04 2.63 2.98
N LYS A 53 -20.16 3.22 3.42
CA LYS A 53 -21.45 3.22 2.71
C LYS A 53 -21.83 1.85 2.10
N LYS A 54 -21.79 0.78 2.91
CA LYS A 54 -22.10 -0.63 2.54
C LYS A 54 -21.11 -1.31 1.59
N THR A 55 -20.03 -0.64 1.19
CA THR A 55 -18.92 -1.26 0.46
C THR A 55 -17.83 -1.63 1.43
N THR A 56 -17.35 -2.87 1.36
CA THR A 56 -16.17 -3.35 2.07
C THR A 56 -15.03 -3.55 1.08
N TRP A 57 -13.81 -3.27 1.52
CA TRP A 57 -12.60 -3.58 0.77
C TRP A 57 -11.49 -3.96 1.73
N GLN A 58 -10.45 -4.59 1.19
CA GLN A 58 -9.28 -4.97 1.94
C GLN A 58 -8.08 -4.20 1.44
N GLU A 59 -7.23 -3.79 2.37
CA GLU A 59 -5.99 -3.08 2.10
C GLU A 59 -4.82 -3.83 2.72
N LEU A 60 -3.71 -3.94 2.00
CA LEU A 60 -2.45 -4.39 2.55
C LEU A 60 -1.66 -3.19 3.04
N VAL A 61 -1.29 -3.20 4.32
CA VAL A 61 -0.52 -2.12 4.93
C VAL A 61 0.72 -2.67 5.62
N ILE A 62 1.79 -1.88 5.61
CA ILE A 62 2.99 -2.07 6.42
C ILE A 62 3.00 -0.99 7.50
N MET A 63 3.05 -1.38 8.77
CA MET A 63 3.08 -0.47 9.90
C MET A 63 4.47 -0.46 10.54
N TYR A 64 5.01 0.72 10.80
CA TYR A 64 6.24 0.91 11.57
C TYR A 64 6.16 2.19 12.39
N LYS A 65 6.22 2.08 13.72
CA LYS A 65 5.97 3.22 14.62
C LYS A 65 4.66 3.94 14.21
N ARG A 66 4.70 5.25 13.99
CA ARG A 66 3.55 6.06 13.51
C ARG A 66 3.37 6.04 12.00
N VAL A 67 4.27 5.43 11.24
CA VAL A 67 4.17 5.38 9.77
C VAL A 67 3.31 4.19 9.36
N GLU A 68 2.38 4.46 8.47
CA GLU A 68 1.57 3.47 7.76
C GLU A 68 1.94 3.58 6.27
N LEU A 69 2.39 2.48 5.68
CA LEU A 69 2.61 2.37 4.24
C LEU A 69 1.48 1.53 3.66
N LEU A 70 0.59 2.16 2.91
CA LEU A 70 -0.44 1.49 2.15
C LEU A 70 0.17 0.92 0.88
N VAL A 71 0.05 -0.39 0.67
CA VAL A 71 0.46 -1.01 -0.59
C VAL A 71 -0.61 -0.73 -1.63
N SER A 72 -0.31 0.15 -2.59
CA SER A 72 -1.24 0.59 -3.63
C SER A 72 -0.95 -0.03 -5.00
N GLU A 73 0.14 -0.77 -5.15
CA GLU A 73 0.43 -1.50 -6.38
C GLU A 73 1.26 -2.75 -6.11
N GLY A 74 0.93 -3.81 -6.83
CA GLY A 74 1.75 -5.00 -6.84
C GLY A 74 1.10 -6.15 -7.57
N ILE A 75 1.65 -7.33 -7.29
CA ILE A 75 1.17 -8.62 -7.78
C ILE A 75 0.95 -9.51 -6.56
N TYR A 76 -0.14 -10.27 -6.51
CA TYR A 76 -0.40 -11.21 -5.44
C TYR A 76 -0.88 -12.56 -5.98
N GLY A 77 -0.69 -13.62 -5.19
CA GLY A 77 -1.12 -14.97 -5.52
C GLY A 77 -0.92 -15.91 -4.35
N HIS A 78 -1.28 -17.17 -4.53
CA HIS A 78 -1.09 -18.19 -3.51
C HIS A 78 0.11 -19.08 -3.85
N ILE A 79 0.87 -19.49 -2.83
CA ILE A 79 2.01 -20.39 -2.99
C ILE A 79 1.51 -21.78 -3.39
N SER A 80 0.38 -22.20 -2.82
CA SER A 80 -0.27 -23.47 -3.12
C SER A 80 -0.80 -23.61 -4.55
N GLY A 81 -0.83 -22.52 -5.35
CA GLY A 81 -1.25 -22.52 -6.74
C GLY A 81 -2.24 -21.40 -7.10
N GLY A 82 -2.85 -21.43 -8.28
CA GLY A 82 -3.93 -20.50 -8.66
C GLY A 82 -3.52 -19.21 -9.37
N GLY A 83 -2.25 -19.10 -9.77
CA GLY A 83 -1.74 -17.99 -10.58
C GLY A 83 -1.60 -16.67 -9.82
N PHE A 84 -1.06 -15.67 -10.51
CA PHE A 84 -0.82 -14.34 -9.97
C PHE A 84 -1.77 -13.30 -10.58
N LYS A 85 -2.21 -12.35 -9.77
CA LYS A 85 -3.04 -11.22 -10.17
C LYS A 85 -2.34 -9.93 -9.83
N SER A 86 -2.32 -8.98 -10.76
CA SER A 86 -1.92 -7.61 -10.48
C SER A 86 -3.06 -6.85 -9.79
N PHE A 87 -2.70 -5.85 -9.00
CA PHE A 87 -3.65 -4.89 -8.44
C PHE A 87 -3.09 -3.48 -8.55
N LEU A 88 -4.02 -2.53 -8.74
CA LEU A 88 -3.77 -1.10 -8.84
C LEU A 88 -4.76 -0.40 -7.91
N GLY A 89 -4.23 0.42 -7.01
CA GLY A 89 -4.98 1.05 -5.92
C GLY A 89 -5.00 0.21 -4.64
N ALA A 90 -5.64 0.78 -3.62
CA ALA A 90 -5.64 0.24 -2.26
C ALA A 90 -6.47 -1.05 -2.08
N ASN A 91 -7.41 -1.33 -2.99
CA ASN A 91 -8.37 -2.42 -2.84
C ASN A 91 -7.82 -3.75 -3.40
N ILE A 92 -7.61 -4.71 -2.51
CA ILE A 92 -7.21 -6.07 -2.85
C ILE A 92 -8.42 -6.99 -2.67
N LYS A 93 -8.80 -7.71 -3.73
CA LYS A 93 -9.88 -8.70 -3.67
C LYS A 93 -9.30 -10.07 -3.35
N LEU A 94 -9.14 -10.36 -2.07
CA LEU A 94 -8.74 -11.70 -1.61
C LEU A 94 -9.95 -12.62 -1.58
N THR A 95 -9.80 -13.82 -2.16
CA THR A 95 -10.86 -14.83 -2.19
C THR A 95 -10.88 -15.71 -0.94
N LYS A 96 -9.78 -15.74 -0.18
CA LYS A 96 -9.65 -16.44 1.09
C LYS A 96 -9.44 -15.43 2.21
N LEU A 97 -10.00 -15.72 3.38
CA LEU A 97 -9.71 -15.01 4.61
C LEU A 97 -8.24 -15.25 4.96
N ILE A 98 -7.49 -14.18 5.13
CA ILE A 98 -6.11 -14.23 5.64
C ILE A 98 -6.20 -13.96 7.14
N ASP A 99 -5.48 -14.75 7.94
CA ASP A 99 -5.32 -14.44 9.37
C ASP A 99 -4.68 -13.06 9.53
N THR A 100 -5.42 -12.13 10.16
CA THR A 100 -4.98 -10.76 10.40
C THR A 100 -4.27 -10.58 11.75
N GLU A 101 -4.29 -11.60 12.60
CA GLU A 101 -3.68 -11.55 13.93
C GLU A 101 -2.17 -11.77 13.84
N THR A 102 -1.73 -12.72 13.01
CA THR A 102 -0.30 -12.99 12.78
C THR A 102 0.32 -11.96 11.83
N PRO A 103 1.35 -11.20 12.27
CA PRO A 103 2.10 -10.31 11.39
C PRO A 103 2.69 -11.04 10.18
N GLY A 104 2.51 -10.46 8.99
CA GLY A 104 3.15 -10.98 7.78
C GLY A 104 4.68 -10.85 7.82
N LYS A 105 5.38 -11.80 7.19
CA LYS A 105 6.83 -11.72 7.01
C LYS A 105 7.16 -10.80 5.84
N ILE A 106 8.05 -9.84 6.07
CA ILE A 106 8.48 -8.88 5.04
C ILE A 106 9.91 -9.21 4.65
N TYR A 107 10.12 -9.48 3.36
CA TYR A 107 11.42 -9.68 2.76
C TYR A 107 11.74 -8.49 1.87
N LEU A 108 12.85 -7.80 2.17
CA LEU A 108 13.38 -6.75 1.31
C LEU A 108 14.29 -7.40 0.28
N LEU A 109 14.07 -7.12 -1.01
CA LEU A 109 14.96 -7.64 -2.04
C LEU A 109 16.23 -6.78 -2.03
N GLN A 110 17.32 -7.33 -1.50
CA GLN A 110 18.58 -6.66 -1.19
C GLN A 110 19.31 -6.07 -2.41
N SER A 111 18.83 -6.37 -3.61
CA SER A 111 19.37 -5.86 -4.87
C SER A 111 18.54 -4.68 -5.37
N MET A 112 19.11 -3.50 -5.10
CA MET A 112 18.82 -2.20 -5.70
C MET A 112 17.82 -1.32 -4.94
N LEU A 113 18.38 -0.28 -4.31
CA LEU A 113 17.88 1.09 -4.45
C LEU A 113 17.93 1.50 -5.94
N SER A 114 17.26 0.75 -6.82
CA SER A 114 16.87 1.27 -8.12
C SER A 114 16.06 2.51 -7.79
N ALA A 115 16.37 3.63 -8.45
CA ALA A 115 15.75 4.93 -8.17
C ALA A 115 14.27 4.75 -7.78
N VAL A 116 13.91 5.16 -6.57
CA VAL A 116 12.50 5.17 -6.18
C VAL A 116 11.92 6.44 -6.76
N PHE A 117 10.85 6.32 -7.53
CA PHE A 117 10.11 7.48 -7.99
C PHE A 117 9.25 7.97 -6.82
N CYS A 118 9.50 9.20 -6.36
CA CYS A 118 8.71 9.83 -5.32
C CYS A 118 7.67 10.75 -5.96
N GLU A 119 6.41 10.53 -5.64
CA GLU A 119 5.26 11.26 -6.19
C GLU A 119 4.22 11.55 -5.12
N GLU A 120 3.24 12.39 -5.44
CA GLU A 120 2.10 12.62 -4.57
C GLU A 120 1.33 11.32 -4.37
N ARG A 121 1.08 10.98 -3.11
CA ARG A 121 0.35 9.76 -2.75
C ARG A 121 -1.11 9.81 -3.22
N LEU A 122 -1.73 8.63 -3.34
CA LEU A 122 -3.15 8.53 -3.64
C LEU A 122 -4.01 8.94 -2.43
N LEU A 123 -4.91 9.91 -2.64
CA LEU A 123 -5.81 10.44 -1.60
C LEU A 123 -7.27 10.42 -2.06
N GLN A 124 -8.19 10.32 -1.10
CA GLN A 124 -9.61 10.51 -1.37
C GLN A 124 -9.98 12.00 -1.54
N ASN A 125 -9.19 12.91 -0.97
CA ASN A 125 -9.44 14.34 -1.02
C ASN A 125 -8.14 15.11 -1.26
N TYR A 126 -8.01 15.66 -2.47
CA TYR A 126 -6.86 16.43 -2.92
C TYR A 126 -6.92 17.92 -2.59
N ALA A 127 -8.00 18.42 -1.99
CA ALA A 127 -8.13 19.84 -1.61
C ALA A 127 -7.27 20.23 -0.39
N ARG A 128 -6.50 19.29 0.18
CA ARG A 128 -5.72 19.50 1.41
C ARG A 128 -4.28 19.87 1.10
N PRO A 129 -3.62 20.72 1.92
CA PRO A 129 -2.21 21.09 1.71
C PRO A 129 -1.26 19.87 1.64
N ALA A 130 -1.52 18.84 2.43
CA ALA A 130 -0.74 17.61 2.44
C ALA A 130 -0.85 16.77 1.15
N ALA A 131 -1.77 17.10 0.24
CA ALA A 131 -1.93 16.39 -1.03
C ALA A 131 -0.73 16.54 -1.96
N ASN A 132 0.07 17.60 -1.80
CA ASN A 132 1.29 17.84 -2.58
C ASN A 132 2.53 17.14 -1.97
N TYR A 133 2.37 16.40 -0.88
CA TYR A 133 3.50 15.70 -0.26
C TYR A 133 3.87 14.47 -1.10
N LYS A 134 5.16 14.38 -1.45
CA LYS A 134 5.73 13.28 -2.24
C LYS A 134 5.95 12.03 -1.39
N TRP A 135 4.85 11.49 -0.87
CA TRP A 135 4.82 10.34 0.04
C TRP A 135 4.35 9.06 -0.67
N GLY A 136 4.15 9.09 -1.98
CA GLY A 136 4.05 7.90 -2.82
C GLY A 136 5.44 7.46 -3.28
N PHE A 137 5.73 6.17 -3.15
CA PHE A 137 7.02 5.58 -3.47
C PHE A 137 6.81 4.44 -4.46
N ARG A 138 7.27 4.61 -5.70
CA ARG A 138 7.12 3.64 -6.78
C ARG A 138 8.47 3.12 -7.28
N SER A 139 8.50 1.85 -7.62
CA SER A 139 9.61 1.25 -8.36
C SER A 139 9.78 1.87 -9.76
N THR A 140 10.93 2.48 -10.06
CA THR A 140 11.20 3.04 -11.40
C THR A 140 11.18 2.00 -12.51
N ARG A 141 11.64 0.76 -12.27
CA ARG A 141 11.61 -0.30 -13.30
C ARG A 141 10.20 -0.75 -13.68
N PHE A 142 9.23 -0.64 -12.76
CA PHE A 142 7.81 -0.93 -13.07
C PHE A 142 7.16 0.27 -13.74
N SER A 143 7.44 1.48 -13.23
CA SER A 143 7.00 2.74 -13.84
C SER A 143 7.44 2.87 -15.30
N ALA A 144 8.71 2.57 -15.61
CA ALA A 144 9.27 2.62 -16.96
C ALA A 144 8.61 1.64 -17.94
N LYS A 145 7.95 0.59 -17.43
CA LYS A 145 7.18 -0.38 -18.22
C LYS A 145 5.69 -0.05 -18.29
N GLY A 146 5.28 1.12 -17.80
CA GLY A 146 3.88 1.56 -17.78
C GLY A 146 3.03 0.93 -16.68
N PHE A 147 3.62 0.13 -15.77
CA PHE A 147 2.92 -0.38 -14.60
C PHE A 147 2.96 0.69 -13.50
N LYS A 148 1.94 1.55 -13.53
CA LYS A 148 1.78 2.67 -12.61
C LYS A 148 0.32 2.98 -12.33
N THR A 149 0.02 3.35 -11.10
CA THR A 149 -1.25 4.00 -10.75
C THR A 149 -1.33 5.40 -11.37
N VAL A 150 -2.51 5.78 -11.87
CA VAL A 150 -2.78 7.13 -12.37
C VAL A 150 -3.10 8.03 -11.19
N ASN A 151 -2.34 9.11 -11.02
CA ASN A 151 -2.64 10.11 -9.99
C ASN A 151 -3.68 11.12 -10.53
N PRO A 152 -4.85 11.25 -9.88
CA PRO A 152 -5.90 12.19 -10.26
C PRO A 152 -5.43 13.64 -10.49
N LEU A 153 -4.40 14.10 -9.77
CA LEU A 153 -3.84 15.45 -9.93
C LEU A 153 -3.37 15.75 -11.36
N TYR A 154 -2.99 14.72 -12.12
CA TYR A 154 -2.44 14.87 -13.47
C TYR A 154 -3.39 14.38 -14.57
N THR A 155 -4.64 14.03 -14.22
CA THR A 155 -5.62 13.53 -15.20
C THR A 155 -6.09 14.58 -16.22
N GLY A 156 -5.76 15.86 -16.00
CA GLY A 156 -6.01 16.96 -16.94
C GLY A 156 -4.91 17.27 -17.94
N ASN A 157 -3.73 16.62 -17.86
CA ASN A 157 -2.56 16.94 -18.72
C ASN A 157 -2.34 15.94 -19.87
N ASN A 158 -3.32 15.07 -20.15
CA ASN A 158 -3.31 14.18 -21.30
C ASN A 158 -4.35 14.65 -22.35
N SER A 159 -4.26 15.92 -22.75
CA SER A 159 -4.91 16.47 -23.94
C SER A 159 -3.86 16.89 -24.95
#